data_AF-A0A5S3PJ98-F1
#
_entry.id   AF-A0A5S3PJ98-F1
#
_cell.length_a   1.000
_cell.length_b   1.000
_cell.length_c   1.000
_cell.angle_alpha   90.00
_cell.angle_beta   90.00
_cell.angle_gamma   90.00
#
_symmetry.space_group_name_H-M   'P 1'
#
loop_
_entity.id
_entity.type
_entity.pdbx_description
1 polymer ?
#
loop_
_entity_poly.entity_id
_entity_poly.type
_entity_poly.pdbx_seq_one_letter_code
_entity_poly.pdbx_strand_id
1 'polypeptide(L)'
;MSQTNKTPAEQRNMFGANLRILARDYPSISELARRLRINRTQFNRYLAGESFPRPDVLARICAFFDVDARVLLEPVDQIGSTADPMSSRFLRDFVGRASQDLPEDVFPSGFYSFSRRSFIDESKFLRGLVLIHREGPNTFLRGFEAKAAMLAQGLPNEKRAREFRGLVLRTEDGIAAVVSRLGGATASFNTLSRVGSFDNNFWVGFVVRTQRESPASTRIARLVYEHLGDDCARVMAVARTTGFCELSDLLPFHQRLLRPDEPLT
;
A
#
# COMPACT_ATOMS: atom_id res chain seq x y z
N MET A 1 -18.25 -20.12 -3.57
CA MET A 1 -19.43 -19.66 -2.81
C MET A 1 -20.56 -19.43 -3.80
N SER A 2 -21.69 -20.13 -3.62
CA SER A 2 -22.83 -20.11 -4.54
C SER A 2 -23.34 -18.69 -4.75
N GLN A 3 -23.35 -18.23 -6.00
CA GLN A 3 -24.18 -17.09 -6.38
C GLN A 3 -25.63 -17.50 -6.15
N THR A 4 -26.22 -17.01 -5.07
CA THR A 4 -27.66 -17.11 -4.85
C THR A 4 -28.32 -16.22 -5.89
N ASN A 5 -28.97 -16.82 -6.90
CA ASN A 5 -29.70 -16.08 -7.93
C ASN A 5 -30.87 -15.32 -7.31
N LYS A 6 -30.63 -14.09 -6.84
CA LYS A 6 -31.67 -13.19 -6.36
C LYS A 6 -32.60 -12.84 -7.50
N THR A 7 -33.90 -12.88 -7.23
CA THR A 7 -34.93 -12.48 -8.19
C THR A 7 -34.83 -10.98 -8.49
N PRO A 8 -35.31 -10.51 -9.66
CA PRO A 8 -35.34 -9.08 -9.98
C PRO A 8 -36.10 -8.23 -8.95
N ALA A 9 -37.06 -8.80 -8.22
CA ALA A 9 -37.76 -8.11 -7.14
C ALA A 9 -36.87 -7.92 -5.90
N GLU A 10 -36.15 -8.98 -5.48
CA GLU A 10 -35.22 -8.92 -4.35
C GLU A 10 -34.07 -7.96 -4.60
N GLN A 11 -33.54 -7.93 -5.82
CA GLN A 11 -32.48 -6.99 -6.21
C GLN A 11 -32.99 -5.53 -6.18
N ARG A 12 -34.24 -5.26 -6.61
CA ARG A 12 -34.82 -3.91 -6.50
C ARG A 12 -35.00 -3.49 -5.05
N ASN A 13 -35.47 -4.40 -4.20
CA ASN A 13 -35.64 -4.13 -2.77
C ASN A 13 -34.29 -3.87 -2.08
N MET A 14 -33.25 -4.63 -2.43
CA MET A 14 -31.88 -4.42 -1.95
C MET A 14 -31.36 -3.04 -2.36
N PHE A 15 -31.46 -2.69 -3.65
CA PHE A 15 -31.02 -1.39 -4.15
C PHE A 15 -31.77 -0.23 -3.49
N GLY A 16 -33.09 -0.34 -3.31
CA GLY A 16 -33.88 0.68 -2.61
C GLY A 16 -33.50 0.83 -1.13
N ALA A 17 -33.20 -0.28 -0.45
CA ALA A 17 -32.70 -0.26 0.92
C ALA A 17 -31.34 0.44 1.04
N ASN A 18 -30.44 0.15 0.11
CA ASN A 18 -29.13 0.79 0.02
C ASN A 18 -29.20 2.28 -0.24
N LEU A 19 -30.02 2.70 -1.21
CA LEU A 19 -30.24 4.11 -1.48
C LEU A 19 -30.82 4.85 -0.27
N ARG A 20 -31.70 4.22 0.52
CA ARG A 20 -32.23 4.81 1.76
C ARG A 20 -31.14 5.02 2.81
N ILE A 21 -30.15 4.13 2.91
CA ILE A 21 -29.01 4.30 3.81
C ILE A 21 -28.13 5.45 3.33
N LEU A 22 -27.73 5.43 2.05
CA LEU A 22 -26.91 6.48 1.43
C LEU A 22 -27.53 7.88 1.49
N ALA A 23 -28.86 7.95 1.44
CA ALA A 23 -29.60 9.20 1.49
C ALA A 23 -29.70 9.82 2.91
N ARG A 24 -29.34 9.11 3.98
CA ARG A 24 -29.50 9.59 5.37
C ARG A 24 -28.67 10.82 5.69
N ASP A 25 -27.50 10.95 5.06
CA ASP A 25 -26.57 12.06 5.32
C ASP A 25 -26.97 13.35 4.58
N TYR A 26 -28.12 13.35 3.88
CA TYR A 26 -28.59 14.48 3.09
C TYR A 26 -29.84 15.12 3.71
N PRO A 27 -29.97 16.47 3.67
CA PRO A 27 -31.08 17.19 4.31
C PRO A 27 -32.46 16.84 3.75
N SER A 28 -32.55 16.53 2.45
CA SER A 28 -33.80 16.11 1.84
C SER A 28 -33.59 15.29 0.56
N ILE A 29 -34.55 14.42 0.26
CA ILE A 29 -34.58 13.63 -0.98
C ILE A 29 -34.64 14.52 -2.23
N SER A 30 -35.35 15.66 -2.17
CA SER A 30 -35.44 16.61 -3.26
C SER A 30 -34.08 17.21 -3.62
N GLU A 31 -33.31 17.57 -2.61
CA GLU A 31 -31.97 18.12 -2.81
C GLU A 31 -31.02 17.08 -3.38
N LEU A 32 -31.05 15.86 -2.82
CA LEU A 32 -30.22 14.75 -3.28
C LEU A 32 -30.52 14.39 -4.74
N ALA A 33 -31.81 14.30 -5.12
CA ALA A 33 -32.21 14.03 -6.50
C ALA A 33 -31.70 15.11 -7.47
N ARG A 34 -31.71 16.40 -7.06
CA ARG A 34 -31.16 17.51 -7.85
C ARG A 34 -29.66 17.38 -8.04
N ARG A 35 -28.90 17.07 -6.98
CA ARG A 35 -27.44 16.86 -7.04
C ARG A 35 -27.08 15.67 -7.96
N LEU A 36 -27.85 14.59 -7.86
CA LEU A 36 -27.73 13.41 -8.72
C LEU A 36 -28.24 13.64 -10.14
N ARG A 37 -28.85 14.79 -10.45
CA ARG A 37 -29.50 15.09 -11.74
C ARG A 37 -30.52 14.03 -12.15
N ILE A 38 -31.31 13.53 -11.19
CA ILE A 38 -32.39 12.55 -11.39
C ILE A 38 -33.72 13.23 -11.05
N ASN A 39 -34.77 12.96 -11.82
CA ASN A 39 -36.11 13.43 -11.48
C ASN A 39 -36.53 12.89 -10.10
N ARG A 40 -37.06 13.75 -9.20
CA ARG A 40 -37.46 13.37 -7.84
C ARG A 40 -38.42 12.18 -7.80
N THR A 41 -39.42 12.16 -8.69
CA THR A 41 -40.38 11.04 -8.79
C THR A 41 -39.67 9.76 -9.17
N GLN A 42 -38.75 9.82 -10.15
CA GLN A 42 -37.95 8.67 -10.56
C GLN A 42 -37.05 8.17 -9.43
N PHE A 43 -36.41 9.07 -8.69
CA PHE A 43 -35.57 8.72 -7.54
C PHE A 43 -36.38 8.08 -6.40
N ASN A 44 -37.59 8.56 -6.13
CA ASN A 44 -38.50 7.94 -5.16
C ASN A 44 -38.88 6.49 -5.55
N ARG A 45 -39.12 6.23 -6.84
CA ARG A 45 -39.35 4.85 -7.31
C ARG A 45 -38.15 3.93 -7.09
N TYR A 46 -36.93 4.48 -7.11
CA TYR A 46 -35.72 3.71 -6.80
C TYR A 46 -35.65 3.40 -5.29
N LEU A 47 -35.91 4.38 -4.43
CA LEU A 47 -35.94 4.20 -2.97
C LEU A 47 -37.00 3.18 -2.54
N ALA A 48 -38.13 3.14 -3.24
CA ALA A 48 -39.23 2.21 -3.01
C ALA A 48 -38.99 0.81 -3.59
N GLY A 49 -37.94 0.60 -4.41
CA GLY A 49 -37.70 -0.68 -5.08
C GLY A 49 -38.69 -0.99 -6.21
N GLU A 50 -39.37 0.02 -6.75
CA GLU A 50 -40.36 -0.16 -7.82
C GLU A 50 -39.68 -0.32 -9.19
N SER A 51 -38.54 0.35 -9.40
CA SER A 51 -37.82 0.36 -10.67
C SER A 51 -36.30 0.34 -10.50
N PHE A 52 -35.59 -0.04 -11.56
CA PHE A 52 -34.12 0.06 -11.62
C PHE A 52 -33.66 1.31 -12.37
N PRO A 53 -32.51 1.89 -11.96
CA PRO A 53 -31.82 2.87 -12.77
C PRO A 53 -31.31 2.22 -14.05
N ARG A 54 -31.32 3.01 -15.13
CA ARG A 54 -30.58 2.65 -16.34
C ARG A 54 -29.08 2.66 -16.04
N PRO A 55 -28.24 1.95 -16.81
CA PRO A 55 -26.81 1.84 -16.55
C PRO A 55 -26.10 3.19 -16.36
N ASP A 56 -26.44 4.20 -17.16
CA ASP A 56 -25.90 5.56 -17.08
C ASP A 56 -26.28 6.27 -15.77
N VAL A 57 -27.52 6.09 -15.32
CA VAL A 57 -28.02 6.64 -14.06
C VAL A 57 -27.38 5.92 -12.88
N LEU A 58 -27.24 4.60 -12.95
CA LEU A 58 -26.57 3.81 -11.92
C LEU A 58 -25.11 4.23 -11.76
N ALA A 59 -24.37 4.34 -12.86
CA ALA A 59 -22.97 4.78 -12.83
C ALA A 59 -22.84 6.17 -12.17
N ARG A 60 -23.77 7.08 -12.45
CA ARG A 60 -23.81 8.40 -11.81
C ARG A 60 -24.10 8.34 -10.32
N ILE A 61 -25.01 7.47 -9.89
CA ILE A 61 -25.29 7.23 -8.46
C ILE A 61 -24.05 6.66 -7.78
N CYS A 62 -23.45 5.61 -8.35
CA CYS A 62 -22.23 4.97 -7.86
C CYS A 62 -21.08 5.99 -7.69
N ALA A 63 -20.81 6.79 -8.71
CA ALA A 63 -19.77 7.82 -8.67
C ALA A 63 -20.07 8.93 -7.65
N PHE A 64 -21.34 9.32 -7.47
CA PHE A 64 -21.71 10.36 -6.52
C PHE A 64 -21.53 9.91 -5.06
N PHE A 65 -21.82 8.66 -4.76
CA PHE A 65 -21.70 8.10 -3.41
C PHE A 65 -20.37 7.38 -3.16
N ASP A 66 -19.48 7.31 -4.15
CA ASP A 66 -18.23 6.55 -4.11
C ASP A 66 -18.45 5.06 -3.75
N VAL A 67 -19.43 4.44 -4.41
CA VAL A 67 -19.80 3.01 -4.22
C VAL A 67 -19.80 2.23 -5.53
N ASP A 68 -19.61 0.93 -5.44
CA ASP A 68 -19.61 0.00 -6.58
C ASP A 68 -21.03 -0.45 -7.00
N ALA A 69 -21.19 -0.94 -8.22
CA ALA A 69 -22.47 -1.44 -8.76
C ALA A 69 -23.05 -2.63 -7.99
N ARG A 70 -22.25 -3.29 -7.13
CA ARG A 70 -22.73 -4.25 -6.12
C ARG A 70 -23.85 -3.71 -5.23
N VAL A 71 -24.07 -2.40 -5.17
CA VAL A 71 -25.26 -1.75 -4.57
C VAL A 71 -26.60 -2.30 -5.06
N LEU A 72 -26.62 -2.99 -6.21
CA LEU A 72 -27.80 -3.71 -6.67
C LEU A 72 -28.06 -5.05 -5.96
N LEU A 73 -27.01 -5.68 -5.43
CA LEU A 73 -27.01 -7.08 -5.01
C LEU A 73 -26.67 -7.28 -3.54
N GLU A 74 -25.90 -6.39 -2.94
CA GLU A 74 -25.36 -6.52 -1.58
C GLU A 74 -25.78 -5.32 -0.72
N PRO A 75 -25.87 -5.44 0.62
CA PRO A 75 -26.09 -4.30 1.50
C PRO A 75 -24.99 -3.23 1.38
N VAL A 76 -25.34 -1.94 1.33
CA VAL A 76 -24.38 -0.84 1.04
C VAL A 76 -23.36 -0.58 2.13
N ASP A 77 -23.68 -0.95 3.37
CA ASP A 77 -22.75 -1.02 4.47
C ASP A 77 -21.67 -2.11 4.28
N GLN A 78 -21.89 -3.04 3.34
CA GLN A 78 -20.93 -4.05 2.90
C GLN A 78 -20.29 -3.69 1.55
N ILE A 79 -20.72 -2.58 0.92
CA ILE A 79 -20.24 -2.13 -0.39
C ILE A 79 -19.22 -1.03 -0.19
N GLY A 80 -18.02 -1.54 -0.03
CA GLY A 80 -16.73 -0.92 0.22
C GLY A 80 -15.94 -2.16 0.57
N SER A 81 -14.99 -2.56 -0.27
CA SER A 81 -14.48 -3.94 -0.31
C SER A 81 -14.28 -4.52 1.09
N THR A 82 -15.21 -5.37 1.57
CA THR A 82 -15.05 -6.06 2.86
C THR A 82 -13.87 -7.02 2.82
N ALA A 83 -13.37 -7.31 1.61
CA ALA A 83 -12.14 -8.05 1.35
C ALA A 83 -10.87 -7.20 1.43
N ASP A 84 -10.96 -5.87 1.26
CA ASP A 84 -9.82 -4.96 1.41
C ASP A 84 -9.99 -4.11 2.68
N PRO A 85 -9.27 -4.44 3.75
CA PRO A 85 -9.35 -3.71 5.02
C PRO A 85 -9.11 -2.21 4.87
N MET A 86 -8.27 -1.78 3.92
CA MET A 86 -7.85 -0.37 3.77
C MET A 86 -8.98 0.53 3.25
N SER A 87 -9.84 -0.01 2.39
CA SER A 87 -11.04 0.69 1.88
C SER A 87 -12.29 0.48 2.75
N SER A 88 -12.19 -0.34 3.80
CA SER A 88 -13.29 -0.54 4.75
C SER A 88 -13.65 0.76 5.48
N ARG A 89 -14.94 0.96 5.80
CA ARG A 89 -15.41 2.14 6.55
C ARG A 89 -14.67 2.34 7.87
N PHE A 90 -14.20 1.27 8.49
CA PHE A 90 -13.48 1.32 9.76
C PHE A 90 -12.11 1.98 9.63
N LEU A 91 -11.38 1.71 8.54
CA LEU A 91 -9.99 2.17 8.35
C LEU A 91 -9.84 3.29 7.32
N ARG A 92 -10.84 3.52 6.46
CA ARG A 92 -10.76 4.44 5.33
C ARG A 92 -10.27 5.83 5.73
N ASP A 93 -10.88 6.41 6.76
CA ASP A 93 -10.57 7.78 7.21
C ASP A 93 -9.35 7.83 8.16
N PHE A 94 -8.69 6.68 8.42
CA PHE A 94 -7.48 6.55 9.23
C PHE A 94 -6.29 6.13 8.35
N VAL A 95 -5.86 4.87 8.45
CA VAL A 95 -4.73 4.33 7.68
C VAL A 95 -5.03 4.31 6.17
N GLY A 96 -6.31 4.24 5.77
CA GLY A 96 -6.75 4.36 4.37
C GLY A 96 -6.27 5.68 3.74
N ARG A 97 -6.51 6.81 4.41
CA ARG A 97 -6.03 8.13 3.97
C ARG A 97 -4.50 8.19 3.86
N ALA A 98 -3.78 7.60 4.81
CA ALA A 98 -2.32 7.57 4.78
C ALA A 98 -1.77 6.74 3.62
N SER A 99 -2.53 5.77 3.10
CA SER A 99 -2.12 4.90 1.99
C SER A 99 -2.31 5.49 0.59
N GLN A 100 -2.96 6.65 0.50
CA GLN A 100 -3.35 7.28 -0.76
C GLN A 100 -2.62 8.60 -0.98
N ASP A 101 -2.44 8.96 -2.25
CA ASP A 101 -2.00 10.27 -2.73
C ASP A 101 -0.66 10.74 -2.14
N LEU A 102 0.28 9.81 -1.91
CA LEU A 102 1.64 10.14 -1.50
C LEU A 102 2.35 10.93 -2.63
N PRO A 103 2.74 12.20 -2.39
CA PRO A 103 3.28 13.05 -3.45
C PRO A 103 4.63 12.55 -4.00
N GLU A 104 4.84 12.72 -5.31
CA GLU A 104 6.09 12.35 -6.01
C GLU A 104 7.29 13.14 -5.49
N ASP A 105 7.11 14.40 -5.09
CA ASP A 105 8.15 15.22 -4.49
C ASP A 105 8.51 14.80 -3.06
N VAL A 106 7.66 14.05 -2.36
CA VAL A 106 7.92 13.49 -1.02
C VAL A 106 8.63 12.14 -1.10
N PHE A 107 8.19 11.27 -2.02
CA PHE A 107 8.81 9.96 -2.24
C PHE A 107 8.66 9.54 -3.71
N PRO A 108 9.65 9.86 -4.56
CA PRO A 108 9.55 9.63 -6.00
C PRO A 108 9.36 8.16 -6.40
N SER A 109 8.66 7.92 -7.50
CA SER A 109 8.65 6.62 -8.20
C SER A 109 10.05 6.28 -8.75
N GLY A 110 10.28 5.00 -9.02
CA GLY A 110 11.51 4.51 -9.64
C GLY A 110 12.30 3.59 -8.71
N PHE A 111 13.54 3.30 -9.10
CA PHE A 111 14.41 2.41 -8.34
C PHE A 111 15.09 3.13 -7.19
N TYR A 112 15.26 2.39 -6.09
CA TYR A 112 16.05 2.80 -4.95
C TYR A 112 17.07 1.70 -4.64
N SER A 113 18.32 2.10 -4.39
CA SER A 113 19.24 1.26 -3.64
C SER A 113 18.99 1.41 -2.16
N PHE A 114 19.09 0.32 -1.42
CA PHE A 114 19.06 0.37 0.02
C PHE A 114 20.26 -0.32 0.65
N SER A 115 20.63 0.14 1.83
CA SER A 115 21.61 -0.52 2.70
C SER A 115 21.09 -0.64 4.12
N ARG A 116 21.46 -1.72 4.81
CA ARG A 116 21.23 -1.91 6.25
C ARG A 116 22.21 -2.92 6.83
N ARG A 117 22.37 -2.96 8.15
CA ARG A 117 23.02 -4.09 8.82
C ARG A 117 22.23 -5.37 8.55
N SER A 118 22.95 -6.48 8.32
CA SER A 118 22.33 -7.77 8.06
C SER A 118 21.63 -8.30 9.32
N PHE A 119 20.54 -9.02 9.08
CA PHE A 119 19.71 -9.61 10.12
C PHE A 119 20.06 -11.08 10.40
N ILE A 120 21.03 -11.60 9.64
CA ILE A 120 21.51 -12.98 9.67
C ILE A 120 22.95 -13.01 10.20
N ASP A 121 23.75 -12.01 9.85
CA ASP A 121 25.15 -11.88 10.22
C ASP A 121 25.40 -10.41 10.59
N GLU A 122 25.50 -10.11 11.88
CA GLU A 122 25.61 -8.73 12.37
C GLU A 122 26.95 -8.06 11.99
N SER A 123 27.95 -8.83 11.56
CA SER A 123 29.21 -8.27 11.04
C SER A 123 29.06 -7.68 9.64
N LYS A 124 28.03 -8.10 8.89
CA LYS A 124 27.83 -7.72 7.49
C LYS A 124 26.71 -6.72 7.29
N PHE A 125 26.74 -6.09 6.13
CA PHE A 125 25.67 -5.25 5.61
C PHE A 125 24.99 -5.94 4.44
N LEU A 126 23.77 -5.52 4.17
CA LEU A 126 23.01 -5.92 3.01
C LEU A 126 22.81 -4.70 2.13
N ARG A 127 23.20 -4.81 0.85
CA ARG A 127 22.80 -3.87 -0.21
C ARG A 127 21.75 -4.52 -1.10
N GLY A 128 20.67 -3.82 -1.38
CA GLY A 128 19.61 -4.32 -2.25
C GLY A 128 18.98 -3.22 -3.12
N LEU A 129 18.01 -3.65 -3.92
CA LEU A 129 17.20 -2.76 -4.76
C LEU A 129 15.73 -2.96 -4.44
N VAL A 130 14.99 -1.86 -4.47
CA VAL A 130 13.54 -1.85 -4.50
C VAL A 130 13.04 -0.95 -5.63
N LEU A 131 11.89 -1.30 -6.19
CA LEU A 131 11.13 -0.48 -7.11
C LEU A 131 9.96 0.12 -6.35
N ILE A 132 9.81 1.43 -6.44
CA ILE A 132 8.64 2.16 -5.98
C ILE A 132 7.81 2.50 -7.22
N HIS A 133 6.54 2.12 -7.22
CA HIS A 133 5.63 2.46 -8.31
C HIS A 133 4.26 2.84 -7.77
N ARG A 134 3.55 3.69 -8.51
CA ARG A 134 2.19 4.09 -8.20
C ARG A 134 1.19 3.37 -9.09
N GLU A 135 0.04 3.03 -8.54
CA GLU A 135 -1.10 2.51 -9.28
C GLU A 135 -2.37 3.16 -8.71
N GLY A 136 -2.97 4.06 -9.49
CA GLY A 136 -4.00 4.97 -8.99
C GLY A 136 -3.45 5.85 -7.85
N PRO A 137 -4.17 5.98 -6.72
CA PRO A 137 -3.73 6.79 -5.59
C PRO A 137 -2.68 6.09 -4.72
N ASN A 138 -2.43 4.78 -4.93
CA ASN A 138 -1.64 3.97 -4.01
C ASN A 138 -0.18 3.90 -4.45
N THR A 139 0.73 3.86 -3.46
CA THR A 139 2.17 3.68 -3.69
C THR A 139 2.62 2.30 -3.21
N PHE A 140 3.27 1.55 -4.09
CA PHE A 140 3.71 0.19 -3.85
C PHE A 140 5.22 0.07 -3.91
N LEU A 141 5.71 -0.88 -3.13
CA LEU A 141 7.10 -1.27 -3.07
C LEU A 141 7.22 -2.71 -3.56
N ARG A 142 8.22 -2.97 -4.39
CA ARG A 142 8.59 -4.33 -4.82
C ARG A 142 10.10 -4.52 -4.73
N GLY A 143 10.54 -5.67 -4.23
CA GLY A 143 11.95 -6.02 -4.25
C GLY A 143 12.18 -7.51 -4.12
N PHE A 144 13.45 -7.88 -4.03
CA PHE A 144 13.88 -9.27 -3.94
C PHE A 144 14.94 -9.43 -2.86
N GLU A 145 14.76 -10.42 -1.99
CA GLU A 145 15.78 -10.82 -1.01
C GLU A 145 17.09 -11.18 -1.71
N ALA A 146 18.24 -11.01 -1.06
CA ALA A 146 19.51 -11.46 -1.65
C ALA A 146 19.54 -13.00 -1.78
N LYS A 147 20.05 -13.52 -2.90
CA LYS A 147 20.19 -14.99 -3.09
C LYS A 147 20.98 -15.62 -1.95
N ALA A 148 22.07 -14.98 -1.53
CA ALA A 148 22.90 -15.45 -0.43
C ALA A 148 22.12 -15.49 0.90
N ALA A 149 21.26 -14.51 1.18
CA ALA A 149 20.43 -14.47 2.38
C ALA A 149 19.36 -15.58 2.39
N MET A 150 18.83 -15.94 1.21
CA MET A 150 17.94 -17.09 1.06
C MET A 150 18.67 -18.40 1.34
N LEU A 151 19.82 -18.60 0.68
CA LEU A 151 20.61 -19.82 0.81
C LEU A 151 21.13 -20.03 2.24
N ALA A 152 21.55 -18.95 2.92
CA ALA A 152 22.00 -19.00 4.31
C ALA A 152 20.92 -19.52 5.29
N GLN A 153 19.64 -19.44 4.90
CA GLN A 153 18.51 -19.94 5.68
C GLN A 153 17.92 -21.23 5.09
N GLY A 154 18.59 -21.85 4.11
CA GLY A 154 18.10 -23.06 3.44
C GLY A 154 16.83 -22.84 2.60
N LEU A 155 16.54 -21.60 2.20
CA LEU A 155 15.34 -21.26 1.45
C LEU A 155 15.58 -21.25 -0.08
N PRO A 156 14.54 -21.56 -0.88
CA PRO A 156 14.61 -21.48 -2.34
C PRO A 156 14.96 -20.06 -2.83
N ASN A 157 15.84 -19.93 -3.82
CA ASN A 157 16.38 -18.64 -4.28
C ASN A 157 15.88 -18.21 -5.67
N GLU A 158 14.86 -18.88 -6.19
CA GLU A 158 14.17 -18.45 -7.41
C GLU A 158 13.45 -17.12 -7.20
N LYS A 159 13.15 -16.46 -8.33
CA LYS A 159 12.54 -15.13 -8.36
C LYS A 159 11.30 -15.03 -7.47
N ARG A 160 10.40 -16.01 -7.56
CA ARG A 160 9.13 -16.03 -6.82
C ARG A 160 9.34 -16.12 -5.30
N ALA A 161 10.24 -16.98 -4.83
CA ALA A 161 10.49 -17.15 -3.39
C ALA A 161 11.16 -15.91 -2.77
N ARG A 162 11.99 -15.22 -3.55
CA ARG A 162 12.72 -14.02 -3.11
C ARG A 162 11.88 -12.76 -3.10
N GLU A 163 10.78 -12.74 -3.85
CA GLU A 163 9.98 -11.54 -4.04
C GLU A 163 9.31 -11.10 -2.73
N PHE A 164 9.45 -9.83 -2.42
CA PHE A 164 8.65 -9.15 -1.40
C PHE A 164 7.94 -7.95 -2.01
N ARG A 165 6.77 -7.62 -1.45
CA ARG A 165 5.94 -6.50 -1.85
C ARG A 165 5.47 -5.74 -0.63
N GLY A 166 5.20 -4.46 -0.78
CA GLY A 166 4.68 -3.65 0.30
C GLY A 166 3.80 -2.50 -0.15
N LEU A 167 3.03 -2.01 0.80
CA LEU A 167 2.24 -0.78 0.70
C LEU A 167 3.02 0.33 1.41
N VAL A 168 3.15 1.47 0.75
CA VAL A 168 3.80 2.66 1.31
C VAL A 168 2.71 3.63 1.78
N LEU A 169 2.88 4.11 3.01
CA LEU A 169 1.99 5.04 3.70
C LEU A 169 2.75 6.35 3.92
N ARG A 170 2.05 7.47 3.78
CA ARG A 170 2.56 8.77 4.21
C ARG A 170 2.54 8.87 5.73
N THR A 171 3.61 9.41 6.32
CA THR A 171 3.69 9.81 7.72
C THR A 171 4.00 11.31 7.82
N GLU A 172 4.02 11.85 9.04
CA GLU A 172 4.28 13.28 9.30
C GLU A 172 5.60 13.73 8.68
N ASP A 173 6.69 13.02 8.99
CA ASP A 173 8.05 13.37 8.55
C ASP A 173 8.59 12.46 7.44
N GLY A 174 7.74 11.74 6.71
CA GLY A 174 8.19 10.88 5.61
C GLY A 174 7.20 9.81 5.22
N ILE A 175 7.69 8.56 5.19
CA ILE A 175 6.89 7.40 4.82
C ILE A 175 7.06 6.26 5.83
N ALA A 176 6.04 5.42 5.91
CA ALA A 176 6.11 4.09 6.45
C ALA A 176 5.83 3.07 5.35
N ALA A 177 6.36 1.86 5.43
CA ALA A 177 6.00 0.78 4.53
C ALA A 177 5.79 -0.52 5.28
N VAL A 178 4.69 -1.21 4.95
CA VAL A 178 4.44 -2.58 5.40
C VAL A 178 4.84 -3.50 4.26
N VAL A 179 5.89 -4.30 4.47
CA VAL A 179 6.48 -5.15 3.44
C VAL A 179 6.33 -6.61 3.84
N SER A 180 5.94 -7.48 2.92
CA SER A 180 5.80 -8.91 3.17
C SER A 180 6.34 -9.75 2.02
N ARG A 181 6.77 -10.96 2.36
CA ARG A 181 7.06 -12.01 1.39
C ARG A 181 5.77 -12.72 0.98
N LEU A 182 5.84 -13.45 -0.14
CA LEU A 182 4.70 -14.20 -0.68
C LEU A 182 3.99 -15.03 0.42
N GLY A 183 2.66 -14.93 0.46
CA GLY A 183 1.83 -15.64 1.45
C GLY A 183 1.82 -15.01 2.85
N GLY A 184 2.40 -13.82 3.03
CA GLY A 184 2.45 -13.17 4.34
C GLY A 184 3.39 -13.85 5.35
N ALA A 185 4.28 -14.74 4.87
CA ALA A 185 5.13 -15.58 5.71
C ALA A 185 6.04 -14.79 6.66
N THR A 186 6.45 -13.59 6.24
CA THR A 186 7.21 -12.64 7.05
C THR A 186 6.75 -11.23 6.73
N ALA A 187 6.72 -10.35 7.74
CA ALA A 187 6.47 -8.94 7.55
C ALA A 187 7.61 -8.08 8.14
N SER A 188 7.82 -6.93 7.53
CA SER A 188 8.65 -5.87 8.08
C SER A 188 7.94 -4.53 8.00
N PHE A 189 8.25 -3.66 8.96
CA PHE A 189 7.82 -2.28 8.98
C PHE A 189 9.04 -1.40 8.73
N ASN A 190 8.99 -0.61 7.67
CA ASN A 190 10.02 0.37 7.36
C ASN A 190 9.49 1.74 7.72
N THR A 191 10.31 2.59 8.31
CA THR A 191 10.06 4.03 8.42
C THR A 191 11.25 4.77 7.83
N LEU A 192 10.98 5.80 7.04
CA LEU A 192 12.00 6.53 6.28
C LEU A 192 11.59 8.00 6.18
N SER A 193 12.52 8.88 6.53
CA SER A 193 12.41 10.34 6.39
C SER A 193 13.50 10.85 5.46
N ARG A 194 13.19 11.86 4.65
CA ARG A 194 14.19 12.43 3.73
C ARG A 194 15.31 13.10 4.52
N VAL A 195 16.54 12.92 4.07
CA VAL A 195 17.71 13.61 4.63
C VAL A 195 18.35 14.54 3.59
N GLY A 196 18.92 15.63 4.09
CA GLY A 196 19.63 16.60 3.24
C GLY A 196 20.78 15.93 2.48
N SER A 197 20.76 16.09 1.17
CA SER A 197 21.79 15.65 0.22
C SER A 197 21.78 16.60 -0.96
N PHE A 198 22.88 16.68 -1.72
CA PHE A 198 22.97 17.63 -2.83
C PHE A 198 21.86 17.45 -3.87
N ASP A 199 21.50 16.19 -4.16
CA ASP A 199 20.43 15.85 -5.11
C ASP A 199 19.09 15.54 -4.42
N ASN A 200 18.98 15.76 -3.10
CA ASN A 200 17.81 15.43 -2.28
C ASN A 200 17.31 13.99 -2.48
N ASN A 201 18.21 13.02 -2.71
CA ASN A 201 17.88 11.67 -3.13
C ASN A 201 18.12 10.61 -2.04
N PHE A 202 18.17 10.99 -0.77
CA PHE A 202 18.37 10.05 0.34
C PHE A 202 17.26 10.10 1.39
N TRP A 203 16.92 8.93 1.91
CA TRP A 203 16.01 8.74 3.03
C TRP A 203 16.64 7.81 4.06
N VAL A 204 16.39 8.09 5.33
CA VAL A 204 16.93 7.34 6.46
C VAL A 204 15.83 7.08 7.47
N GLY A 205 15.92 5.92 8.09
CA GLY A 205 15.12 5.57 9.25
C GLY A 205 15.50 4.17 9.69
N PHE A 206 14.52 3.30 9.87
CA PHE A 206 14.77 1.94 10.32
C PHE A 206 13.78 0.94 9.76
N VAL A 207 14.18 -0.33 9.80
CA VAL A 207 13.33 -1.48 9.50
C VAL A 207 13.21 -2.36 10.73
N VAL A 208 11.98 -2.80 11.04
CA VAL A 208 11.68 -3.77 12.09
C VAL A 208 11.13 -5.05 11.47
N ARG A 209 11.64 -6.22 11.89
CA ARG A 209 11.07 -7.53 11.55
C ARG A 209 10.01 -7.94 12.58
N THR A 210 8.93 -8.56 12.13
CA THR A 210 7.86 -9.08 13.00
C THR A 210 8.13 -10.46 13.60
N GLN A 211 9.39 -10.91 13.59
CA GLN A 211 9.79 -12.19 14.17
C GLN A 211 9.81 -12.11 15.70
N ARG A 212 9.72 -13.27 16.36
CA ARG A 212 9.83 -13.40 17.81
C ARG A 212 11.16 -12.81 18.28
N GLU A 213 11.12 -12.12 19.42
CA GLU A 213 12.34 -11.68 20.08
C GLU A 213 13.24 -12.86 20.44
N SER A 214 14.53 -12.68 20.19
CA SER A 214 15.58 -13.60 20.58
C SER A 214 16.77 -12.79 21.10
N PRO A 215 17.37 -13.17 22.25
CA PRO A 215 18.57 -12.52 22.76
C PRO A 215 19.74 -12.51 21.77
N ALA A 216 19.73 -13.43 20.79
CA ALA A 216 20.81 -13.63 19.83
C ALA A 216 20.58 -12.90 18.48
N SER A 217 19.50 -12.14 18.31
CA SER A 217 19.24 -11.50 17.01
C SER A 217 18.61 -10.11 17.13
N THR A 218 19.22 -9.14 16.46
CA THR A 218 18.64 -7.83 16.26
C THR A 218 17.39 -7.90 15.35
N ARG A 219 16.29 -7.25 15.77
CA ARG A 219 15.04 -7.14 15.00
C ARG A 219 14.85 -5.79 14.33
N ILE A 220 15.63 -4.80 14.72
CA ILE A 220 15.57 -3.43 14.22
C ILE A 220 16.93 -3.00 13.66
N ALA A 221 16.97 -2.42 12.47
CA ALA A 221 18.21 -1.94 11.88
C ALA A 221 17.99 -0.60 11.19
N ARG A 222 19.00 0.29 11.21
CA ARG A 222 18.96 1.50 10.39
C ARG A 222 18.87 1.10 8.92
N LEU A 223 18.05 1.85 8.19
CA LEU A 223 17.77 1.64 6.79
C LEU A 223 18.03 2.95 6.05
N VAL A 224 18.84 2.87 4.99
CA VAL A 224 19.15 4.01 4.13
C VAL A 224 18.70 3.69 2.72
N TYR A 225 17.91 4.57 2.13
CA TYR A 225 17.45 4.51 0.75
C TYR A 225 18.11 5.63 -0.05
N GLU A 226 18.57 5.32 -1.25
CA GLU A 226 19.07 6.26 -2.25
C GLU A 226 18.22 6.11 -3.51
N HIS A 227 17.61 7.20 -3.98
CA HIS A 227 16.83 7.22 -5.21
C HIS A 227 17.75 7.23 -6.42
N LEU A 228 17.55 6.23 -7.28
CA LEU A 228 18.28 6.02 -8.53
C LEU A 228 17.48 6.52 -9.74
N GLY A 229 16.16 6.72 -9.58
CA GLY A 229 15.24 6.99 -10.68
C GLY A 229 15.07 5.79 -11.60
N ASP A 230 14.93 6.05 -12.90
CA ASP A 230 14.72 5.03 -13.93
C ASP A 230 15.93 4.84 -14.86
N ASP A 231 17.11 5.35 -14.45
CA ASP A 231 18.36 5.15 -15.20
C ASP A 231 18.78 3.67 -15.16
N CYS A 232 18.45 2.95 -16.24
CA CYS A 232 18.79 1.54 -16.41
C CYS A 232 20.28 1.26 -16.22
N ALA A 233 21.19 2.13 -16.66
CA ALA A 233 22.62 1.88 -16.53
C ALA A 233 23.05 1.91 -15.05
N ARG A 234 22.62 2.95 -14.33
CA ARG A 234 22.87 3.09 -12.88
C ARG A 234 22.22 1.96 -12.08
N VAL A 235 20.95 1.64 -12.37
CA VAL A 235 20.21 0.56 -11.71
C VAL A 235 20.89 -0.79 -11.93
N MET A 236 21.32 -1.10 -13.16
CA MET A 236 21.99 -2.36 -13.47
C MET A 236 23.39 -2.46 -12.84
N ALA A 237 24.12 -1.33 -12.74
CA ALA A 237 25.38 -1.29 -12.02
C ALA A 237 25.19 -1.66 -10.54
N VAL A 238 24.20 -1.07 -9.87
CA VAL A 238 23.87 -1.41 -8.48
C VAL A 238 23.38 -2.87 -8.39
N ALA A 239 22.50 -3.32 -9.29
CA ALA A 239 21.90 -4.65 -9.27
C ALA A 239 22.96 -5.77 -9.19
N ARG A 240 24.05 -5.63 -9.95
CA ARG A 240 25.18 -6.58 -9.98
C ARG A 240 25.93 -6.71 -8.66
N THR A 241 25.76 -5.73 -7.78
CA THR A 241 26.48 -5.64 -6.50
C THR A 241 25.56 -5.81 -5.29
N THR A 242 24.30 -6.20 -5.53
CA THR A 242 23.34 -6.52 -4.47
C THR A 242 23.72 -7.82 -3.75
N GLY A 243 23.50 -7.86 -2.43
CA GLY A 243 23.90 -8.99 -1.60
C GLY A 243 24.50 -8.55 -0.27
N PHE A 244 25.12 -9.51 0.41
CA PHE A 244 25.95 -9.21 1.57
C PHE A 244 27.21 -8.49 1.13
N CYS A 245 27.62 -7.53 1.93
CA CYS A 245 28.79 -6.69 1.69
C CYS A 245 29.36 -6.20 3.02
N GLU A 246 30.61 -5.78 3.00
CA GLU A 246 31.25 -5.09 4.11
C GLU A 246 30.82 -3.62 4.15
N LEU A 247 30.99 -2.96 5.30
CA LEU A 247 30.68 -1.53 5.43
C LEU A 247 31.47 -0.69 4.41
N SER A 248 32.73 -1.04 4.18
CA SER A 248 33.64 -0.37 3.25
C SER A 248 33.20 -0.46 1.78
N ASP A 249 32.36 -1.42 1.44
CA ASP A 249 31.84 -1.61 0.07
C ASP A 249 30.67 -0.68 -0.26
N LEU A 250 30.13 0.01 0.75
CA LEU A 250 29.05 0.98 0.61
C LEU A 250 29.61 2.36 0.27
N LEU A 251 28.83 3.18 -0.44
CA LEU A 251 29.21 4.57 -0.69
C LEU A 251 29.41 5.31 0.65
N PRO A 252 30.37 6.25 0.76
CA PRO A 252 30.65 6.96 2.00
C PRO A 252 29.42 7.59 2.66
N PHE A 253 28.47 8.06 1.85
CA PHE A 253 27.25 8.65 2.39
C PHE A 253 26.31 7.62 3.00
N HIS A 254 26.18 6.42 2.42
CA HIS A 254 25.47 5.30 3.04
C HIS A 254 26.12 4.92 4.39
N GLN A 255 27.45 4.84 4.46
CA GLN A 255 28.18 4.53 5.69
C GLN A 255 27.87 5.56 6.80
N ARG A 256 27.95 6.86 6.45
CA ARG A 256 27.64 7.97 7.37
C ARG A 256 26.20 7.92 7.90
N LEU A 257 25.24 7.55 7.07
CA LEU A 257 23.83 7.51 7.45
C LEU A 257 23.45 6.24 8.23
N LEU A 258 24.16 5.14 8.02
CA LEU A 258 23.94 3.88 8.74
C LEU A 258 24.40 3.90 10.19
N ARG A 259 25.42 4.72 10.52
CA ARG A 259 25.95 4.90 11.87
C ARG A 259 26.07 3.58 12.65
N PRO A 260 26.88 2.63 12.16
CA PRO A 260 26.81 1.23 12.60
C PRO A 260 27.20 1.01 14.07
N ASP A 261 27.91 1.96 14.65
CA ASP A 261 28.39 1.92 16.04
C ASP A 261 27.48 2.70 17.00
N GLU A 262 26.48 3.42 16.49
CA GLU A 262 25.50 4.14 17.31
C GLU A 262 24.26 3.26 17.57
N PRO A 263 23.78 3.12 18.82
CA PRO A 263 22.55 2.39 19.10
C PRO A 263 21.34 3.06 18.45
N LEU A 264 20.34 2.26 18.10
CA LEU A 264 19.04 2.74 17.61
C LEU A 264 18.17 3.00 18.85
N THR A 265 18.00 4.28 19.20
CA THR A 265 17.22 4.74 20.35
C THR A 265 15.75 4.94 19.99
#